data_AF-A0A485KP56-F1
#
_entry.id   AF-A0A485KP56-F1
#
_cell.length_a   1.000
_cell.length_b   1.000
_cell.length_c   1.000
_cell.angle_alpha   90.00
_cell.angle_beta   90.00
_cell.angle_gamma   90.00
#
_symmetry.space_group_name_H-M   'P 1'
#
loop_
_entity.id
_entity.type
_entity.pdbx_description
1 polymer ?
#
loop_
_entity_poly.entity_id
_entity_poly.type
_entity_poly.pdbx_seq_one_letter_code
_entity_poly.pdbx_strand_id
1 'polypeptide(L)'
;MPPRRQVLPPVEAPKRPTRGKAPAKNSVVKTKRATKVPAGKKATEGNPRQKPEGTRAVVGKPKTLMERILFIVQGATSLVGLPTLKKRLIDEFGLTDSPTFRKNVAKALATLSESGRSDFGKIGGSYHGGEASEAYLAHKEAQDTAQEAAEEDEKMKDSGCTKCCWCDQWCDDDCCLGEDSIARGSKYKCVHCDRIYWTWISDGYVYGHPVEYKKGSDYA
;
A
#
# COMPACT_ATOMS: atom_id res chain seq x y z
N MET A 1 34.76 -6.94 45.52
CA MET A 1 34.10 -5.65 45.28
C MET A 1 34.10 -5.36 43.79
N PRO A 2 32.95 -5.32 43.10
CA PRO A 2 32.90 -4.96 41.68
C PRO A 2 32.87 -3.42 41.50
N PRO A 3 33.44 -2.87 40.41
CA PRO A 3 33.40 -1.44 40.16
C PRO A 3 32.02 -0.96 39.70
N ARG A 4 31.69 0.25 40.15
CA ARG A 4 30.41 0.95 40.04
C ARG A 4 30.15 1.40 38.59
N ARG A 5 29.05 0.95 37.96
CA ARG A 5 28.58 1.47 36.67
C ARG A 5 28.25 2.96 36.81
N GLN A 6 28.88 3.81 36.00
CA GLN A 6 28.49 5.20 35.84
C GLN A 6 27.22 5.28 34.99
N VAL A 7 26.19 5.93 35.53
CA VAL A 7 24.95 6.27 34.84
C VAL A 7 25.18 7.56 34.07
N LEU A 8 25.08 7.53 32.75
CA LEU A 8 25.08 8.74 31.92
C LEU A 8 23.72 9.45 32.03
N PRO A 9 23.68 10.78 32.15
CA PRO A 9 22.43 11.53 32.24
C PRO A 9 21.70 11.61 30.88
N PRO A 10 20.36 11.77 30.88
CA PRO A 10 19.57 11.84 29.66
C PRO A 10 19.85 13.14 28.87
N VAL A 11 20.02 13.00 27.56
CA VAL A 11 20.20 14.11 26.63
C VAL A 11 18.85 14.83 26.44
N GLU A 12 18.78 16.09 26.86
CA GLU A 12 17.62 16.95 26.62
C GLU A 12 17.44 17.23 25.12
N ALA A 13 16.24 16.97 24.59
CA ALA A 13 15.87 17.36 23.23
C ALA A 13 15.73 18.89 23.13
N PRO A 14 16.25 19.54 22.06
CA PRO A 14 16.18 20.99 21.93
C PRO A 14 14.73 21.48 21.73
N LYS A 15 14.30 22.37 22.62
CA LYS A 15 13.03 23.11 22.56
C LYS A 15 12.95 23.96 21.29
N ARG A 16 11.93 23.73 20.46
CA ARG A 16 11.59 24.58 19.31
C ARG A 16 11.03 25.92 19.83
N PRO A 17 11.60 27.08 19.46
CA PRO A 17 11.09 28.36 19.94
C PRO A 17 9.74 28.70 19.31
N THR A 18 8.84 29.20 20.16
CA THR A 18 7.57 29.80 19.79
C THR A 18 7.71 31.31 19.56
N ARG A 19 6.80 31.82 18.73
CA ARG A 19 6.25 33.20 18.70
C ARG A 19 6.89 34.21 17.73
N GLY A 20 6.04 34.69 16.81
CA GLY A 20 6.19 35.96 16.10
C GLY A 20 4.86 36.37 15.46
N LYS A 21 4.14 37.28 16.11
CA LYS A 21 2.83 37.83 15.73
C LYS A 21 3.09 39.19 15.05
N ALA A 22 2.64 39.34 13.79
CA ALA A 22 2.26 40.51 12.95
C ALA A 22 2.89 41.92 13.17
N PRO A 23 2.98 42.80 12.14
CA PRO A 23 1.80 43.57 11.71
C PRO A 23 1.70 43.89 10.20
N ALA A 24 0.62 44.61 9.86
CA ALA A 24 0.00 44.80 8.55
C ALA A 24 0.38 46.11 7.80
N LYS A 25 -0.31 46.29 6.64
CA LYS A 25 -0.49 47.49 5.77
C LYS A 25 0.46 47.52 4.56
N ASN A 26 0.04 47.71 3.30
CA ASN A 26 -0.86 48.75 2.79
C ASN A 26 -1.64 48.34 1.53
N SER A 27 -2.81 48.96 1.42
CA SER A 27 -3.77 49.04 0.31
C SER A 27 -3.31 49.93 -0.84
N VAL A 28 -3.64 49.57 -2.10
CA VAL A 28 -4.06 50.52 -3.15
C VAL A 28 -5.10 49.84 -4.07
N VAL A 29 -6.23 50.54 -4.25
CA VAL A 29 -7.34 50.25 -5.16
C VAL A 29 -7.20 51.10 -6.42
N LYS A 30 -7.46 50.55 -7.63
CA LYS A 30 -8.15 51.28 -8.74
C LYS A 30 -8.62 50.39 -9.92
N THR A 31 -9.89 50.00 -9.84
CA THR A 31 -11.03 50.19 -10.77
C THR A 31 -10.90 50.32 -12.31
N LYS A 32 -11.89 49.68 -13.00
CA LYS A 32 -12.59 49.96 -14.29
C LYS A 32 -12.06 49.29 -15.57
N ARG A 33 -12.84 48.89 -16.60
CA ARG A 33 -14.26 48.54 -16.86
C ARG A 33 -14.35 48.19 -18.38
N ALA A 34 -15.18 47.21 -18.77
CA ALA A 34 -15.77 46.93 -20.12
C ALA A 34 -14.79 46.59 -21.28
N THR A 35 -15.07 45.70 -22.24
CA THR A 35 -16.22 45.62 -23.17
C THR A 35 -16.47 44.19 -23.73
N LYS A 36 -17.60 44.04 -24.44
CA LYS A 36 -18.28 42.83 -24.93
C LYS A 36 -17.96 42.50 -26.43
N VAL A 37 -17.82 41.18 -26.76
CA VAL A 37 -18.52 40.39 -27.83
C VAL A 37 -18.08 40.60 -29.32
N PRO A 38 -18.26 39.69 -30.33
CA PRO A 38 -18.43 38.20 -30.43
C PRO A 38 -17.61 37.47 -31.54
N ALA A 39 -17.79 36.13 -31.60
CA ALA A 39 -17.96 35.24 -32.78
C ALA A 39 -16.75 34.71 -33.59
N GLY A 40 -16.70 33.37 -33.71
CA GLY A 40 -15.96 32.65 -34.73
C GLY A 40 -16.02 31.12 -34.54
N LYS A 41 -17.00 30.47 -35.18
CA LYS A 41 -17.10 29.00 -35.31
C LYS A 41 -16.08 28.49 -36.35
N LYS A 42 -15.42 27.36 -36.11
CA LYS A 42 -15.44 26.17 -36.99
C LYS A 42 -14.61 25.01 -36.41
N ALA A 43 -15.20 23.82 -36.53
CA ALA A 43 -14.66 22.52 -36.21
C ALA A 43 -14.03 21.87 -37.46
N THR A 44 -13.01 21.04 -37.24
CA THR A 44 -12.59 19.87 -38.05
C THR A 44 -11.56 19.13 -37.17
N GLU A 45 -11.91 18.03 -36.48
CA GLU A 45 -11.85 16.63 -36.96
C GLU A 45 -10.56 16.32 -37.75
N GLY A 46 -9.69 15.39 -37.36
CA GLY A 46 -9.74 14.44 -36.25
C GLY A 46 -8.44 13.65 -36.12
N ASN A 47 -8.33 12.86 -35.03
CA ASN A 47 -7.85 11.48 -35.05
C ASN A 47 -7.97 10.90 -33.61
N PRO A 48 -8.93 10.03 -33.27
CA PRO A 48 -8.97 9.42 -31.95
C PRO A 48 -8.07 8.18 -31.92
N ARG A 49 -6.96 8.29 -31.19
CA ARG A 49 -6.16 7.16 -30.72
C ARG A 49 -7.06 6.23 -29.89
N GLN A 50 -7.20 5.00 -30.34
CA GLN A 50 -8.03 3.95 -29.75
C GLN A 50 -7.75 3.79 -28.25
N LYS A 51 -8.83 3.77 -27.45
CA LYS A 51 -8.84 3.39 -26.03
C LYS A 51 -9.41 1.98 -25.94
N PRO A 52 -8.85 1.06 -25.14
CA PRO A 52 -9.29 -0.33 -25.10
C PRO A 52 -10.72 -0.44 -24.55
N GLU A 53 -11.51 -1.27 -25.23
CA GLU A 53 -12.88 -1.63 -24.88
C GLU A 53 -12.94 -2.46 -23.59
N GLY A 54 -13.94 -2.14 -22.77
CA GLY A 54 -14.27 -2.93 -21.58
C GLY A 54 -14.82 -2.09 -20.44
N THR A 55 -15.95 -1.39 -20.64
CA THR A 55 -16.72 -0.91 -19.48
C THR A 55 -18.19 -0.77 -19.84
N ARG A 56 -19.04 -1.43 -19.04
CA ARG A 56 -20.50 -1.33 -19.09
C ARG A 56 -20.95 0.13 -19.19
N ALA A 57 -21.93 0.36 -20.06
CA ALA A 57 -22.45 1.66 -20.41
C ALA A 57 -23.02 2.44 -19.20
N VAL A 58 -22.24 3.40 -18.69
CA VAL A 58 -22.81 4.57 -18.01
C VAL A 58 -23.11 5.61 -19.09
N VAL A 59 -24.39 5.76 -19.39
CA VAL A 59 -24.90 6.69 -20.41
C VAL A 59 -24.68 8.12 -19.92
N GLY A 60 -23.55 8.72 -20.33
CA GLY A 60 -23.24 10.13 -20.13
C GLY A 60 -21.94 10.39 -19.38
N LYS A 61 -21.22 11.46 -19.77
CA LYS A 61 -20.05 11.94 -19.03
C LYS A 61 -20.47 12.34 -17.61
N PRO A 62 -19.81 11.84 -16.56
CA PRO A 62 -20.18 12.16 -15.18
C PRO A 62 -20.01 13.66 -14.91
N LYS A 63 -21.07 14.29 -14.38
CA LYS A 63 -21.16 15.75 -14.23
C LYS A 63 -20.61 16.18 -12.88
N THR A 64 -20.98 15.48 -11.81
CA THR A 64 -20.59 15.82 -10.44
C THR A 64 -19.24 15.18 -10.04
N LEU A 65 -18.57 15.74 -9.04
CA LEU A 65 -17.30 15.19 -8.53
C LEU A 65 -17.49 13.75 -8.00
N MET A 66 -18.61 13.48 -7.33
CA MET A 66 -18.95 12.15 -6.82
C MET A 66 -19.16 11.15 -7.95
N GLU A 67 -19.91 11.51 -8.99
CA GLU A 67 -20.10 10.67 -10.18
C GLU A 67 -18.77 10.38 -10.88
N ARG A 68 -17.86 11.36 -10.95
CA ARG A 68 -16.53 11.16 -11.54
C ARG A 68 -15.68 10.19 -10.74
N ILE A 69 -15.75 10.26 -9.41
CA ILE A 69 -15.09 9.30 -8.53
C ILE A 69 -15.66 7.90 -8.77
N LEU A 70 -17.00 7.75 -8.71
CA LEU A 70 -17.67 6.47 -8.96
C LEU A 70 -17.28 5.88 -10.33
N PHE A 71 -17.26 6.71 -11.37
CA PHE A 71 -16.85 6.29 -12.71
C PHE A 71 -15.42 5.72 -12.73
N ILE A 72 -14.47 6.38 -12.08
CA ILE A 72 -13.08 5.90 -12.01
C ILE A 72 -13.01 4.57 -11.27
N VAL A 73 -13.72 4.45 -10.14
CA VAL A 73 -13.57 3.29 -9.26
C VAL A 73 -14.35 2.07 -9.79
N GLN A 74 -15.47 2.26 -10.48
CA GLN A 74 -16.23 1.20 -11.13
C GLN A 74 -15.50 0.62 -12.35
N GLY A 75 -14.75 1.46 -13.09
CA GLY A 75 -13.94 1.03 -14.23
C GLY A 75 -12.53 0.56 -13.86
N ALA A 76 -12.21 0.40 -12.58
CA ALA A 76 -10.90 -0.04 -12.13
C ALA A 76 -10.84 -1.55 -11.93
N THR A 77 -9.78 -2.17 -12.46
CA THR A 77 -9.48 -3.61 -12.27
C THR A 77 -8.69 -3.86 -10.98
N SER A 78 -8.16 -2.81 -10.34
CA SER A 78 -7.40 -2.88 -9.10
C SER A 78 -7.82 -1.78 -8.12
N LEU A 79 -7.52 -1.96 -6.83
CA LEU A 79 -7.85 -0.98 -5.79
C LEU A 79 -7.22 0.38 -6.10
N VAL A 80 -8.03 1.43 -6.06
CA VAL A 80 -7.59 2.78 -6.43
C VAL A 80 -7.15 3.54 -5.18
N GLY A 81 -5.85 3.81 -5.05
CA GLY A 81 -5.33 4.68 -4.00
C GLY A 81 -5.71 6.15 -4.19
N LEU A 82 -5.75 6.92 -3.09
CA LEU A 82 -6.06 8.36 -3.13
C LEU A 82 -5.17 9.18 -4.10
N PRO A 83 -3.84 8.95 -4.20
CA PRO A 83 -3.00 9.65 -5.17
C PRO A 83 -3.40 9.36 -6.61
N THR A 84 -3.67 8.09 -6.92
CA THR A 84 -4.10 7.63 -8.26
C THR A 84 -5.45 8.21 -8.62
N LEU A 85 -6.40 8.22 -7.68
CA LEU A 85 -7.71 8.82 -7.88
C LEU A 85 -7.61 10.31 -8.23
N LYS A 86 -6.79 11.07 -7.49
CA LYS A 86 -6.58 12.50 -7.77
C LYS A 86 -5.96 12.73 -9.15
N LYS A 87 -4.96 11.93 -9.53
CA LYS A 87 -4.35 12.00 -10.87
C LYS A 87 -5.38 11.75 -11.96
N ARG A 88 -6.17 10.67 -11.87
CA ARG A 88 -7.22 10.36 -12.85
C ARG A 88 -8.31 11.43 -12.92
N LEU A 89 -8.64 12.08 -11.80
CA LEU A 89 -9.57 13.22 -11.79
C LEU A 89 -9.01 14.42 -12.56
N ILE A 90 -7.70 14.69 -12.44
CA ILE A 90 -7.03 15.77 -13.17
C ILE A 90 -6.94 15.41 -14.66
N ASP A 91 -6.44 14.21 -14.97
CA ASP A 91 -6.11 13.77 -16.33
C ASP A 91 -7.37 13.51 -17.18
N GLU A 92 -8.39 12.83 -16.63
CA GLU A 92 -9.58 12.44 -17.39
C GLU A 92 -10.68 13.52 -17.41
N PHE A 93 -10.70 14.39 -16.40
CA PHE A 93 -11.78 15.40 -16.25
C PHE A 93 -11.29 16.85 -16.20
N GLY A 94 -10.00 17.10 -16.42
CA GLY A 94 -9.41 18.44 -16.49
C GLY A 94 -9.51 19.25 -15.20
N LEU A 95 -9.62 18.58 -14.04
CA LEU A 95 -9.61 19.26 -12.74
C LEU A 95 -8.21 19.80 -12.44
N THR A 96 -8.12 21.00 -11.85
CA THR A 96 -6.82 21.58 -11.47
C THR A 96 -6.44 21.18 -10.05
N ASP A 97 -5.22 20.68 -9.87
CA ASP A 97 -4.71 20.41 -8.53
C ASP A 97 -4.57 21.72 -7.74
N SER A 98 -5.37 21.84 -6.69
CA SER A 98 -5.42 22.99 -5.81
C SER A 98 -5.80 22.55 -4.39
N PRO A 99 -5.50 23.35 -3.36
CA PRO A 99 -5.92 23.04 -2.00
C PRO A 99 -7.43 22.84 -1.88
N THR A 100 -8.23 23.60 -2.62
CA THR A 100 -9.69 23.47 -2.68
C THR A 100 -10.12 22.16 -3.32
N PHE A 101 -9.50 21.77 -4.44
CA PHE A 101 -9.72 20.48 -5.07
C PHE A 101 -9.45 19.32 -4.09
N ARG A 102 -8.31 19.33 -3.41
CA ARG A 102 -7.94 18.28 -2.45
C ARG A 102 -8.94 18.17 -1.30
N LYS A 103 -9.43 19.29 -0.78
CA LYS A 103 -10.49 19.34 0.25
C LYS A 103 -11.81 18.80 -0.28
N ASN A 104 -12.21 19.17 -1.49
CA ASN A 104 -13.47 18.72 -2.09
C ASN A 104 -13.46 17.22 -2.38
N VAL A 105 -12.34 16.68 -2.87
CA VAL A 105 -12.18 15.22 -3.06
C VAL A 105 -12.28 14.49 -1.73
N ALA A 106 -11.60 14.97 -0.69
CA ALA A 106 -11.68 14.35 0.64
C ALA A 106 -13.10 14.36 1.20
N LYS A 107 -13.82 15.48 1.07
CA LYS A 107 -15.23 15.58 1.47
C LYS A 107 -16.12 14.64 0.68
N ALA A 108 -15.96 14.59 -0.65
CA ALA A 108 -16.74 13.71 -1.51
C ALA A 108 -16.53 12.23 -1.15
N LEU A 109 -15.29 11.82 -0.87
CA LEU A 109 -14.98 10.45 -0.45
C LEU A 109 -15.58 10.13 0.93
N ALA A 110 -15.53 11.07 1.88
CA ALA A 110 -16.18 10.89 3.18
C ALA A 110 -17.69 10.70 3.03
N THR A 111 -18.35 11.56 2.25
CA THR A 111 -19.79 11.44 1.99
C THR A 111 -20.14 10.13 1.27
N LEU A 112 -19.33 9.69 0.29
CA LEU A 112 -19.55 8.42 -0.40
C LEU A 112 -19.41 7.23 0.57
N SER A 113 -18.42 7.25 1.46
CA SER A 113 -18.27 6.22 2.50
C SER A 113 -19.42 6.21 3.51
N GLU A 114 -19.89 7.38 3.95
CA GLU A 114 -21.00 7.52 4.91
C GLU A 114 -22.35 7.10 4.32
N SER A 115 -22.50 7.23 2.99
CA SER A 115 -23.77 6.93 2.31
C SER A 115 -24.12 5.45 2.21
N GLY A 116 -23.22 4.52 2.60
CA GLY A 116 -23.51 3.08 2.64
C GLY A 116 -23.90 2.47 1.29
N ARG A 117 -23.43 3.05 0.18
CA ARG A 117 -23.79 2.61 -1.17
C ARG A 117 -23.10 1.30 -1.53
N SER A 118 -23.79 0.46 -2.31
CA SER A 118 -23.23 -0.81 -2.80
C SER A 118 -22.23 -0.65 -3.94
N ASP A 119 -22.18 0.51 -4.59
CA ASP A 119 -21.34 0.81 -5.76
C ASP A 119 -20.03 1.53 -5.40
N PHE A 120 -19.71 1.62 -4.11
CA PHE A 120 -18.51 2.27 -3.59
C PHE A 120 -18.07 1.63 -2.27
N GLY A 121 -16.77 1.38 -2.13
CA GLY A 121 -16.20 0.91 -0.86
C GLY A 121 -14.74 1.29 -0.69
N LYS A 122 -14.20 0.98 0.49
CA LYS A 122 -12.83 1.32 0.90
C LYS A 122 -12.19 0.16 1.66
N ILE A 123 -10.98 -0.21 1.24
CA ILE A 123 -10.14 -1.24 1.87
C ILE A 123 -8.73 -0.66 2.04
N GLY A 124 -8.17 -0.70 3.25
CA GLY A 124 -6.75 -0.38 3.48
C GLY A 124 -6.30 1.01 3.01
N GLY A 125 -7.21 1.98 2.90
CA GLY A 125 -6.90 3.32 2.36
C GLY A 125 -7.07 3.49 0.85
N SER A 126 -7.43 2.42 0.15
CA SER A 126 -7.77 2.38 -1.28
C SER A 126 -9.27 2.20 -1.49
N TYR A 127 -9.75 2.53 -2.68
CA TYR A 127 -11.18 2.56 -3.03
C TYR A 127 -11.51 1.53 -4.11
N HIS A 128 -12.72 0.96 -4.06
CA HIS A 128 -13.25 0.02 -5.05
C HIS A 128 -14.73 0.33 -5.39
N GLY A 129 -15.21 -0.16 -6.54
CA GLY A 129 -16.54 0.14 -7.09
C GLY A 129 -17.67 -0.69 -6.48
N GLY A 130 -17.53 -1.13 -5.23
CA GLY A 130 -18.44 -2.07 -4.58
C GLY A 130 -17.94 -3.50 -4.53
N GLU A 131 -18.68 -4.38 -3.87
CA GLU A 131 -18.33 -5.81 -3.67
C GLU A 131 -18.37 -6.61 -4.98
N ALA A 132 -19.19 -6.18 -5.94
CA ALA A 132 -19.26 -6.81 -7.26
C ALA A 132 -18.20 -6.27 -8.25
N SER A 133 -17.35 -5.33 -7.82
CA SER A 133 -16.30 -4.79 -8.70
C SER A 133 -15.13 -5.76 -8.84
N GLU A 134 -14.54 -5.81 -10.03
CA GLU A 134 -13.38 -6.66 -10.35
C GLU A 134 -12.23 -6.39 -9.37
N ALA A 135 -11.97 -5.12 -9.05
CA ALA A 135 -10.96 -4.72 -8.07
C ALA A 135 -11.19 -5.30 -6.67
N TYR A 136 -12.44 -5.42 -6.22
CA TYR A 136 -12.75 -6.02 -4.92
C TYR A 136 -12.58 -7.53 -4.94
N LEU A 137 -13.09 -8.20 -5.98
CA LEU A 137 -12.98 -9.65 -6.13
C LEU A 137 -11.52 -10.09 -6.20
N ALA A 138 -10.70 -9.39 -6.99
CA ALA A 138 -9.26 -9.69 -7.09
C ALA A 138 -8.53 -9.48 -5.75
N HIS A 139 -8.91 -8.45 -4.97
CA HIS A 139 -8.34 -8.26 -3.65
C HIS A 139 -8.75 -9.38 -2.69
N LYS A 140 -10.02 -9.80 -2.72
CA LYS A 140 -10.53 -10.86 -1.85
C LYS A 140 -9.83 -12.19 -2.16
N GLU A 141 -9.71 -12.56 -3.42
CA GLU A 141 -8.98 -13.75 -3.85
C GLU A 141 -7.49 -13.71 -3.43
N ALA A 142 -6.83 -12.56 -3.59
CA ALA A 142 -5.46 -12.38 -3.12
C ALA A 142 -5.34 -12.48 -1.59
N GLN A 143 -6.36 -12.04 -0.85
CA GLN A 143 -6.39 -12.14 0.60
C GLN A 143 -6.63 -13.58 1.06
N ASP A 144 -7.58 -14.28 0.44
CA ASP A 144 -7.91 -15.67 0.77
C ASP A 144 -6.68 -16.55 0.50
N THR A 145 -6.02 -16.41 -0.66
CA THR A 145 -4.77 -17.12 -0.97
C THR A 145 -3.61 -16.80 -0.02
N ALA A 146 -3.47 -15.53 0.40
CA ALA A 146 -2.46 -15.16 1.38
C ALA A 146 -2.76 -15.74 2.78
N GLN A 147 -4.04 -15.84 3.14
CA GLN A 147 -4.47 -16.46 4.39
C GLN A 147 -4.22 -17.97 4.36
N GLU A 148 -4.60 -18.66 3.29
CA GLU A 148 -4.31 -20.09 3.08
C GLU A 148 -2.80 -20.35 3.18
N ALA A 149 -1.97 -19.54 2.52
CA ALA A 149 -0.52 -19.67 2.61
C ALA A 149 0.02 -19.45 4.03
N ALA A 150 -0.56 -18.52 4.80
CA ALA A 150 -0.19 -18.29 6.19
C ALA A 150 -0.62 -19.45 7.10
N GLU A 151 -1.81 -20.00 6.89
CA GLU A 151 -2.30 -21.19 7.62
C GLU A 151 -1.44 -22.42 7.32
N GLU A 152 -1.00 -22.60 6.07
CA GLU A 152 -0.04 -23.66 5.71
C GLU A 152 1.34 -23.42 6.34
N ASP A 153 1.85 -22.18 6.34
CA ASP A 153 3.13 -21.81 6.97
C ASP A 153 3.13 -22.12 8.48
N GLU A 154 2.03 -21.81 9.19
CA GLU A 154 1.86 -22.15 10.62
C GLU A 154 1.72 -23.66 10.84
N LYS A 155 0.93 -24.36 10.01
CA LYS A 155 0.79 -25.82 10.11
C LYS A 155 2.13 -26.54 9.93
N MET A 156 2.95 -26.08 8.99
CA MET A 156 4.27 -26.65 8.77
C MET A 156 5.18 -26.41 9.98
N LYS A 157 5.18 -25.22 10.58
CA LYS A 157 5.92 -24.96 11.84
C LYS A 157 5.46 -25.85 12.98
N ASP A 158 4.15 -25.99 13.18
CA ASP A 158 3.57 -26.81 14.25
C ASP A 158 3.90 -28.29 14.09
N SER A 159 4.07 -28.75 12.84
CA SER A 159 4.50 -30.12 12.54
C SER A 159 6.00 -30.37 12.73
N GLY A 160 6.77 -29.38 13.17
CA GLY A 160 8.23 -29.48 13.35
C GLY A 160 9.03 -29.22 12.07
N CYS A 161 8.37 -28.98 10.93
CA CYS A 161 9.06 -28.71 9.69
C CYS A 161 9.89 -27.41 9.77
N THR A 162 11.02 -27.41 9.09
CA THR A 162 11.94 -26.27 9.04
C THR A 162 12.00 -25.70 7.62
N LYS A 163 11.98 -24.37 7.48
CA LYS A 163 12.05 -23.70 6.18
C LYS A 163 13.51 -23.56 5.72
N CYS A 164 13.81 -23.97 4.50
CA CYS A 164 15.14 -23.82 3.93
C CYS A 164 15.43 -22.38 3.53
N CYS A 165 16.53 -21.79 3.98
CA CYS A 165 16.91 -20.41 3.66
C CYS A 165 17.38 -20.14 2.22
N TRP A 166 17.52 -21.18 1.41
CA TRP A 166 18.02 -21.05 0.04
C TRP A 166 16.89 -21.06 -0.98
N CYS A 167 15.85 -21.87 -0.74
CA CYS A 167 14.73 -22.04 -1.66
C CYS A 167 13.35 -21.74 -1.04
N ASP A 168 13.32 -21.37 0.24
CA ASP A 168 12.11 -21.08 1.02
C ASP A 168 11.09 -22.22 1.07
N GLN A 169 11.50 -23.43 0.71
CA GLN A 169 10.68 -24.63 0.80
C GLN A 169 10.74 -25.25 2.19
N TRP A 170 9.62 -25.81 2.64
CA TRP A 170 9.52 -26.58 3.88
C TRP A 170 10.20 -27.94 3.75
N CYS A 171 10.94 -28.30 4.80
CA CYS A 171 11.66 -29.55 4.94
C CYS A 171 11.20 -30.23 6.24
N ASP A 172 10.83 -31.50 6.15
CA ASP A 172 10.39 -32.30 7.29
C ASP A 172 11.57 -32.66 8.22
N ASP A 173 11.26 -33.18 9.41
CA ASP A 173 12.25 -33.56 10.44
C ASP A 173 13.33 -34.54 9.95
N ASP A 174 13.00 -35.39 8.96
CA ASP A 174 13.93 -36.34 8.33
C ASP A 174 15.11 -35.66 7.61
N CYS A 175 15.03 -34.34 7.40
CA CYS A 175 16.12 -33.55 6.82
C CYS A 175 17.22 -33.22 7.83
N CYS A 176 17.02 -33.51 9.12
CA CYS A 176 18.00 -33.25 10.18
C CYS A 176 19.17 -34.23 10.09
N LEU A 177 20.39 -33.70 9.93
CA LEU A 177 21.63 -34.47 9.88
C LEU A 177 22.31 -34.62 11.24
N GLY A 178 21.94 -33.80 12.23
CA GLY A 178 22.49 -33.85 13.57
C GLY A 178 22.50 -32.49 14.28
N GLU A 179 22.57 -32.55 15.61
CA GLU A 179 22.62 -31.39 16.50
C GLU A 179 24.07 -30.98 16.77
N ASP A 180 24.38 -29.68 16.64
CA ASP A 180 25.63 -29.11 17.14
C ASP A 180 25.46 -28.75 18.62
N SER A 181 26.08 -29.56 19.47
CA SER A 181 26.07 -29.42 20.92
C SER A 181 26.77 -28.15 21.42
N ILE A 182 27.62 -27.51 20.61
CA ILE A 182 28.34 -26.29 20.98
C ILE A 182 27.51 -25.04 20.65
N ALA A 183 26.84 -25.03 19.50
CA ALA A 183 26.06 -23.89 19.02
C ALA A 183 24.57 -23.94 19.41
N ARG A 184 24.10 -25.04 20.03
CA ARG A 184 22.67 -25.28 20.31
C ARG A 184 21.86 -25.08 19.03
N GLY A 185 22.23 -25.79 17.97
CA GLY A 185 21.60 -25.67 16.67
C GLY A 185 21.54 -27.01 15.95
N SER A 186 20.76 -27.08 14.88
CA SER A 186 20.59 -28.32 14.11
C SER A 186 21.04 -28.13 12.67
N LYS A 187 21.76 -29.12 12.15
CA LYS A 187 22.20 -29.19 10.75
C LYS A 187 21.11 -29.86 9.93
N TYR A 188 20.73 -29.26 8.82
CA TYR A 188 19.75 -29.84 7.88
C TYR A 188 20.32 -29.95 6.48
N LYS A 189 19.85 -30.93 5.71
CA LYS A 189 20.02 -30.99 4.26
C LYS A 189 18.67 -30.86 3.58
N CYS A 190 18.48 -29.80 2.80
CA CYS A 190 17.22 -29.56 2.11
C CYS A 190 16.99 -30.60 1.00
N VAL A 191 15.81 -31.23 0.97
CA VAL A 191 15.42 -32.20 -0.07
C VAL A 191 15.12 -31.56 -1.43
N HIS A 192 14.83 -30.26 -1.47
CA HIS A 192 14.45 -29.54 -2.70
C HIS A 192 15.63 -28.95 -3.46
N CYS A 193 16.69 -28.55 -2.74
CA CYS A 193 17.86 -27.90 -3.36
C CYS A 193 19.19 -28.57 -3.00
N ASP A 194 19.17 -29.67 -2.26
CA ASP A 194 20.34 -30.45 -1.79
C ASP A 194 21.36 -29.66 -0.94
N ARG A 195 21.07 -28.41 -0.58
CA ARG A 195 21.97 -27.56 0.21
C ARG A 195 21.86 -27.85 1.69
N ILE A 196 23.00 -27.76 2.36
CA ILE A 196 23.10 -27.83 3.81
C ILE A 196 22.85 -26.44 4.40
N TYR A 197 22.06 -26.38 5.46
CA TYR A 197 21.84 -25.17 6.24
C TYR A 197 21.77 -25.50 7.73
N TRP A 198 21.90 -24.47 8.56
CA TRP A 198 21.93 -24.58 10.01
C TRP A 198 20.83 -23.72 10.60
N THR A 199 20.17 -24.22 11.64
CA THR A 199 19.32 -23.43 12.54
C THR A 199 19.98 -23.34 13.91
N TRP A 200 19.72 -22.28 14.68
CA TRP A 200 20.21 -22.10 16.05
C TRP A 200 19.05 -21.82 17.00
N ILE A 201 19.14 -22.28 18.24
CA ILE A 201 18.09 -22.14 19.28
C ILE A 201 17.90 -20.67 19.74
N SER A 202 18.78 -19.74 19.36
CA SER A 202 18.45 -18.29 19.43
C SER A 202 17.27 -17.90 18.53
N ASP A 203 16.91 -18.75 17.57
CA ASP A 203 15.71 -18.65 16.73
C ASP A 203 14.53 -19.48 17.31
N GLY A 204 14.71 -20.05 18.51
CA GLY A 204 13.88 -21.12 19.09
C GLY A 204 13.25 -20.81 20.45
N TYR A 205 12.90 -19.54 20.73
CA TYR A 205 11.69 -19.29 21.50
C TYR A 205 10.56 -19.11 20.49
N VAL A 206 9.55 -19.96 20.61
CA VAL A 206 8.38 -20.19 19.73
C VAL A 206 7.57 -18.93 19.35
N TYR A 207 7.97 -17.74 19.82
CA TYR A 207 7.42 -16.46 19.42
C TYR A 207 8.53 -15.40 19.39
N GLY A 208 8.96 -14.95 18.20
CA GLY A 208 9.35 -13.54 18.06
C GLY A 208 10.68 -13.14 17.42
N HIS A 209 11.49 -14.03 16.82
CA HIS A 209 12.70 -13.57 16.12
C HIS A 209 12.82 -14.08 14.68
N PRO A 210 13.15 -13.21 13.70
CA PRO A 210 13.44 -13.63 12.34
C PRO A 210 14.71 -14.50 12.33
N VAL A 211 14.61 -15.67 11.71
CA VAL A 211 15.68 -16.65 11.58
C VAL A 211 16.91 -16.02 10.90
N GLU A 212 18.01 -15.88 11.62
CA GLU A 212 19.24 -15.30 11.08
C GLU A 212 20.10 -16.39 10.45
N TYR A 213 20.03 -16.60 9.13
CA TYR A 213 20.86 -17.62 8.48
C TYR A 213 22.31 -17.16 8.27
N LYS A 214 23.28 -17.87 8.86
CA LYS A 214 24.69 -17.80 8.43
C LYS A 214 24.85 -18.79 7.29
N LYS A 215 25.09 -18.27 6.08
CA LYS A 215 25.49 -19.10 4.93
C LYS A 215 26.76 -19.86 5.32
N GLY A 216 26.66 -21.19 5.49
CA GLY A 216 27.82 -22.05 5.59
C GLY A 216 28.60 -21.99 4.28
N SER A 217 29.93 -22.14 4.35
CA SER A 217 30.75 -22.33 3.14
C SER A 217 30.37 -23.66 2.49
N ASP A 218 30.12 -23.65 1.18
CA ASP A 218 29.70 -24.77 0.33
C ASP A 218 30.74 -25.91 0.21
N TYR A 219 31.26 -26.45 1.32
CA TYR A 219 32.25 -27.52 1.30
C TYR A 219 31.86 -28.69 2.21
N ALA A 220 31.54 -29.80 1.52
CA ALA A 220 31.65 -31.22 1.87
C ALA A 220 31.30 -31.66 3.31
#